data_AF-A0A7J5EXS5-F1
#
_entry.id   AF-A0A7J5EXS5-F1
#
_cell.length_a   1.000
_cell.length_b   1.000
_cell.length_c   1.000
_cell.angle_alpha   90.00
_cell.angle_beta   90.00
_cell.angle_gamma   90.00
#
_symmetry.space_group_name_H-M   'P 1'
#
loop_
_entity.id
_entity.type
_entity.pdbx_description
1 polymer ?
#
loop_
_entity_poly.entity_id
_entity_poly.type
_entity_poly.pdbx_seq_one_letter_code
_entity_poly.pdbx_strand_id
1 'polypeptide(L)'
;MAERILSRDEIPVTCEGDVVTVRRRAQAVAHERGLGTFAVAAVTTAASELARNIIAHASDGAVIIEAVARDGRNGVRMVFR
;
A
#
# COMPACT_ATOMS: atom_id res chain seq x y z
N MET A 1 -12.18 -4.05 19.59
CA MET A 1 -10.86 -4.63 19.90
C MET A 1 -9.76 -3.79 19.25
N ALA A 2 -8.49 -3.95 19.64
CA ALA A 2 -7.38 -3.26 18.98
C ALA A 2 -7.14 -3.82 17.56
N GLU A 3 -6.77 -2.95 16.63
CA GLU A 3 -6.34 -3.34 15.28
C GLU A 3 -5.03 -4.13 15.36
N ARG A 4 -4.94 -5.22 14.60
CA ARG A 4 -3.75 -6.08 14.56
C ARG A 4 -3.11 -6.01 13.18
N ILE A 5 -1.79 -5.77 13.14
CA ILE A 5 -0.97 -5.89 11.94
C ILE A 5 -0.63 -7.37 11.72
N LEU A 6 -0.89 -7.88 10.52
CA LEU A 6 -0.69 -9.27 10.13
C LEU A 6 0.57 -9.46 9.27
N SER A 7 0.92 -8.43 8.49
CA SER A 7 2.19 -8.31 7.78
C SER A 7 2.52 -6.84 7.59
N ARG A 8 3.81 -6.52 7.45
CA ARG A 8 4.30 -5.18 7.19
C ARG A 8 5.47 -5.26 6.20
N ASP A 9 5.35 -4.53 5.11
CA ASP A 9 6.42 -4.31 4.15
C ASP A 9 6.77 -2.83 4.11
N GLU A 10 8.04 -2.55 3.88
CA GLU A 10 8.54 -1.19 3.72
C GLU A 10 9.32 -1.12 2.40
N ILE A 11 8.88 -0.23 1.52
CA ILE A 11 9.40 -0.10 0.16
C ILE A 11 9.94 1.32 0.00
N PRO A 12 11.24 1.50 -0.22
CA PRO A 12 11.81 2.78 -0.62
C PRO A 12 11.20 3.24 -1.95
N VAL A 13 10.94 4.54 -2.08
CA VAL A 13 10.46 5.16 -3.32
C VAL A 13 11.44 6.23 -3.74
N THR A 14 12.32 5.85 -4.66
CA THR A 14 13.44 6.68 -5.14
C THR A 14 13.43 6.85 -6.67
N CYS A 15 12.72 5.98 -7.38
CA CYS A 15 12.59 6.02 -8.83
C CYS A 15 11.24 5.48 -9.31
N GLU A 16 10.91 5.69 -10.59
CA GLU A 16 9.66 5.21 -11.20
C GLU A 16 9.49 3.68 -11.13
N GLY A 17 10.60 2.93 -11.10
CA GLY A 17 10.57 1.48 -10.90
C GLY A 17 9.95 1.08 -9.56
N ASP A 18 10.13 1.89 -8.53
CA ASP A 18 9.62 1.64 -7.18
C ASP A 18 8.09 1.82 -7.14
N VAL A 19 7.52 2.71 -7.95
CA VAL A 19 6.06 2.86 -8.09
C VAL A 19 5.42 1.54 -8.54
N VAL A 20 6.05 0.85 -9.49
CA VAL A 20 5.57 -0.45 -9.98
C VAL A 20 5.64 -1.49 -8.87
N THR A 21 6.69 -1.48 -8.06
CA THR A 21 6.87 -2.37 -6.91
C THR A 21 5.81 -2.11 -5.84
N VAL A 22 5.61 -0.85 -5.44
CA VAL A 22 4.56 -0.41 -4.50
C VAL A 22 3.18 -0.85 -5.00
N ARG A 23 2.85 -0.56 -6.26
CA ARG A 23 1.58 -0.93 -6.89
C ARG A 23 1.31 -2.43 -6.82
N ARG A 24 2.29 -3.25 -7.23
CA ARG A 24 2.17 -4.72 -7.22
C ARG A 24 1.99 -5.24 -5.80
N ARG A 25 2.72 -4.69 -4.83
CA ARG A 25 2.59 -5.12 -3.44
C ARG A 25 1.24 -4.71 -2.84
N ALA A 26 0.79 -3.49 -3.08
CA ALA A 26 -0.53 -3.01 -2.64
C ALA A 26 -1.65 -3.89 -3.22
N GLN A 27 -1.58 -4.23 -4.51
CA GLN A 27 -2.53 -5.12 -5.17
C GLN A 27 -2.52 -6.53 -4.55
N ALA A 28 -1.33 -7.11 -4.34
CA ALA A 28 -1.19 -8.44 -3.73
C ALA A 28 -1.80 -8.48 -2.32
N VAL A 29 -1.45 -7.53 -1.45
CA VAL A 29 -1.98 -7.47 -0.09
C VAL A 29 -3.49 -7.24 -0.09
N ALA A 30 -4.02 -6.40 -0.98
CA ALA A 30 -5.47 -6.19 -1.12
C ALA A 30 -6.21 -7.48 -1.50
N HIS A 31 -5.67 -8.27 -2.45
CA HIS A 31 -6.23 -9.58 -2.80
C HIS A 31 -6.11 -10.58 -1.66
N GLU A 32 -4.95 -10.68 -0.99
CA GLU A 32 -4.71 -11.55 0.17
C GLU A 32 -5.64 -11.24 1.35
N ARG A 33 -6.22 -10.04 1.40
CA ARG A 33 -7.19 -9.60 2.41
C ARG A 33 -8.65 -9.74 1.96
N GLY A 34 -8.89 -10.21 0.74
CA GLY A 34 -10.22 -10.47 0.22
C GLY A 34 -10.98 -9.20 -0.19
N LEU A 35 -10.28 -8.11 -0.53
CA LEU A 35 -10.93 -6.93 -1.09
C LEU A 35 -11.56 -7.26 -2.46
N GLY A 36 -12.75 -6.72 -2.70
CA GLY A 36 -13.41 -6.87 -4.01
C GLY A 36 -12.66 -6.12 -5.12
N THR A 37 -12.87 -6.53 -6.37
CA THR A 37 -12.14 -6.03 -7.55
C THR A 37 -12.11 -4.50 -7.65
N PHE A 38 -13.23 -3.82 -7.38
CA PHE A 38 -13.30 -2.36 -7.39
C PHE A 38 -12.43 -1.72 -6.29
N ALA A 39 -12.43 -2.29 -5.09
CA ALA A 39 -11.62 -1.80 -3.98
C ALA A 39 -10.13 -2.05 -4.23
N VAL A 40 -9.76 -3.21 -4.80
CA VAL A 40 -8.38 -3.50 -5.22
C VAL A 40 -7.90 -2.49 -6.25
N ALA A 41 -8.72 -2.20 -7.27
CA ALA A 41 -8.37 -1.20 -8.29
C ALA A 41 -8.17 0.20 -7.67
N ALA A 42 -9.08 0.63 -6.80
CA ALA A 42 -8.98 1.93 -6.12
C ALA A 42 -7.71 2.05 -5.26
N VAL A 43 -7.41 1.03 -4.45
CA VAL A 43 -6.19 0.98 -3.61
C VAL A 43 -4.92 1.00 -4.47
N THR A 44 -4.91 0.25 -5.57
CA THR A 44 -3.77 0.14 -6.48
C THR A 44 -3.50 1.47 -7.21
N THR A 45 -4.56 2.16 -7.63
CA THR A 45 -4.48 3.52 -8.19
C THR A 45 -3.94 4.50 -7.16
N ALA A 46 -4.57 4.58 -5.98
CA ALA A 46 -4.15 5.48 -4.92
C ALA A 46 -2.68 5.27 -4.51
N ALA A 47 -2.23 4.01 -4.43
CA ALA A 47 -0.84 3.69 -4.11
C ALA A 47 0.13 4.21 -5.18
N SER A 48 -0.24 4.11 -6.46
CA SER A 48 0.59 4.58 -7.57
C SER A 48 0.68 6.11 -7.60
N GLU A 49 -0.44 6.80 -7.42
CA GLU A 49 -0.47 8.27 -7.39
C GLU A 49 0.33 8.83 -6.21
N LEU A 50 0.15 8.28 -5.01
CA LEU A 50 0.89 8.74 -3.83
C LEU A 50 2.39 8.43 -3.91
N ALA A 51 2.78 7.27 -4.47
CA ALA A 51 4.19 6.96 -4.70
C ALA A 51 4.81 7.89 -5.75
N ARG A 52 4.10 8.23 -6.83
CA ARG A 52 4.59 9.23 -7.80
C ARG A 52 4.71 10.62 -7.19
N ASN A 53 3.81 11.00 -6.29
CA ASN A 53 3.92 12.27 -5.58
C ASN A 53 5.20 12.36 -4.74
N ILE A 54 5.66 11.26 -4.14
CA ILE A 54 6.97 11.21 -3.46
C ILE A 54 8.08 11.52 -4.47
N ILE A 55 8.10 10.84 -5.62
CA ILE A 55 9.15 11.05 -6.65
C ILE A 55 9.15 12.48 -7.17
N ALA A 56 7.97 13.06 -7.39
CA ALA A 56 7.83 14.39 -7.99
C ALA A 56 8.15 15.53 -7.03
N HIS A 57 7.97 15.32 -5.72
CA HIS A 57 7.97 16.41 -4.73
C HIS A 57 8.91 16.22 -3.55
N ALA A 58 9.42 15.01 -3.33
CA ALA A 58 10.37 14.70 -2.27
C ALA A 58 11.73 14.25 -2.85
N SER A 59 12.80 14.42 -2.07
CA SER A 59 14.15 13.97 -2.46
C SER A 59 14.33 12.47 -2.26
N ASP A 60 13.65 11.93 -1.25
CA ASP A 60 13.52 10.52 -0.92
C ASP A 60 12.14 10.28 -0.29
N GLY A 61 11.78 9.01 -0.12
CA GLY A 61 10.59 8.63 0.62
C GLY A 61 10.39 7.12 0.65
N ALA A 62 9.33 6.70 1.32
CA ALA A 62 9.02 5.28 1.45
C ALA A 62 7.53 5.05 1.68
N VAL A 63 7.10 3.83 1.35
CA VAL A 63 5.75 3.34 1.60
C VAL A 63 5.82 2.18 2.57
N ILE A 64 5.06 2.28 3.67
CA ILE A 64 4.72 1.13 4.51
C ILE A 64 3.42 0.55 4.00
N ILE A 65 3.36 -0.75 3.75
CA ILE A 65 2.14 -1.47 3.41
C ILE A 65 1.88 -2.52 4.48
N GLU A 66 0.72 -2.46 5.11
CA GLU A 66 0.35 -3.34 6.21
C GLU A 66 -0.96 -4.06 5.92
N ALA A 67 -0.94 -5.39 6.06
CA ALA A 67 -2.15 -6.17 6.20
C ALA A 67 -2.71 -5.96 7.61
N VAL A 68 -3.95 -5.47 7.73
CA VAL A 68 -4.58 -5.21 9.03
C VAL A 68 -5.84 -6.05 9.22
N ALA A 69 -6.12 -6.40 10.47
CA ALA A 69 -7.39 -6.99 10.87
C ALA A 69 -7.98 -6.28 12.10
N ARG A 70 -9.28 -6.01 12.05
CA ARG A 70 -10.03 -5.35 13.13
C ARG A 70 -11.48 -5.84 13.16
N ASP A 71 -11.91 -6.31 14.32
CA ASP A 71 -13.31 -6.69 14.59
C ASP A 71 -13.91 -7.63 13.52
N GLY A 72 -13.13 -8.63 13.08
CA GLY A 72 -13.51 -9.60 12.05
C GLY A 72 -13.38 -9.10 10.60
N ARG A 73 -12.99 -7.84 10.39
CA ARG A 73 -12.72 -7.26 9.06
C ARG A 73 -11.24 -7.31 8.75
N ASN A 74 -10.91 -7.59 7.50
CA ASN A 74 -9.55 -7.56 6.95
C ASN A 74 -9.39 -6.34 6.04
N GLY A 75 -8.19 -5.78 5.98
CA GLY A 75 -7.92 -4.60 5.17
C GLY A 75 -6.44 -4.35 4.93
N VAL A 76 -6.16 -3.26 4.22
CA VAL A 76 -4.81 -2.79 3.92
C VAL A 76 -4.67 -1.37 4.46
N ARG A 77 -3.58 -1.11 5.17
CA ARG A 77 -3.15 0.25 5.53
C ARG A 77 -1.88 0.57 4.77
N MET A 78 -1.80 1.78 4.24
CA MET A 78 -0.57 2.29 3.62
C MET A 78 -0.20 3.64 4.21
N VAL A 79 1.08 3.84 4.48
CA VAL A 79 1.63 5.10 4.98
C VAL A 79 2.74 5.54 4.04
N PHE A 80 2.61 6.75 3.49
CA PHE A 80 3.54 7.39 2.58
C PHE A 80 4.27 8.48 3.37
N ARG A 81 5.59 8.51 3.26
CA ARG A 81 6.48 9.43 3.99
C ARG A 81 7.62 9.87 3.11
#